data_AF-T0ZGE6-F1
#
_entry.id   AF-T0ZGE6-F1
#
_cell.length_a   1.000
_cell.length_b   1.000
_cell.length_c   1.000
_cell.angle_alpha   90.00
_cell.angle_beta   90.00
_cell.angle_gamma   90.00
#
_symmetry.space_group_name_H-M   'P 1'
#
loop_
_entity.id
_entity.type
_entity.pdbx_description
1 polymer ?
#
loop_
_entity_poly.entity_id
_entity_poly.type
_entity_poly.pdbx_seq_one_letter_code
_entity_poly.pdbx_strand_id
1 'polypeptide(L)'
;EPFRALGKTPLSSGWKSVYQTDDEDDGNETESTLPPLSSGDVVNCREGLVKAKKNAPPKPYTDGTLIAAMKNVGKTLSDPGEKRILLETDGLGTEATRAAVIEGLLFRGYIEKNKKTLLSTPKGQALIAAVDSEVKSPATTAIWERRLEAISKGEDPAGWNKEIESHVRRLINSALEK
;
A
#
# COMPACT_ATOMS: atom_id res chain seq x y z
N GLU A 1 -9.97 -22.99 21.97
CA GLU A 1 -10.42 -23.04 20.55
C GLU A 1 -10.12 -24.41 19.97
N PRO A 2 -10.94 -24.95 19.06
CA PRO A 2 -10.63 -26.20 18.37
C PRO A 2 -9.42 -26.04 17.42
N PHE A 3 -8.66 -27.11 17.21
CA PHE A 3 -7.54 -27.14 16.27
C PHE A 3 -8.05 -27.18 14.82
N ARG A 4 -7.33 -26.53 13.90
CA ARG A 4 -7.64 -26.52 12.46
C ARG A 4 -6.37 -26.71 11.63
N ALA A 5 -6.45 -27.59 10.63
CA ALA A 5 -5.47 -27.69 9.54
C ALA A 5 -6.15 -27.25 8.23
N LEU A 6 -5.41 -26.54 7.38
CA LEU A 6 -5.85 -26.12 6.05
C LEU A 6 -4.84 -26.63 5.02
N GLY A 7 -5.32 -27.26 3.96
CA GLY A 7 -4.51 -27.75 2.86
C GLY A 7 -5.19 -27.43 1.54
N LYS A 8 -4.40 -27.20 0.49
CA LYS A 8 -4.90 -26.97 -0.86
C LYS A 8 -4.25 -27.99 -1.78
N THR A 9 -5.06 -28.59 -2.64
CA THR A 9 -4.59 -29.49 -3.69
C THR A 9 -5.06 -28.94 -5.03
N PRO A 10 -4.16 -28.56 -5.94
CA PRO A 10 -4.56 -28.08 -7.26
C PRO A 10 -5.26 -29.21 -8.04
N LEU A 11 -6.50 -28.96 -8.46
CA LEU A 11 -7.28 -29.92 -9.27
C LEU A 11 -6.84 -29.94 -10.73
N SER A 12 -6.38 -28.80 -11.24
CA SER A 12 -5.80 -28.63 -12.57
C SER A 12 -4.85 -27.44 -12.55
N SER A 13 -3.70 -27.57 -13.20
CA SER A 13 -2.70 -26.49 -13.24
C SER A 13 -3.18 -25.27 -14.04
N GLY A 14 -4.05 -25.45 -15.03
CA GLY A 14 -4.57 -24.35 -15.85
C GLY A 14 -3.45 -23.49 -16.44
N TRP A 15 -3.53 -22.16 -16.26
CA TRP A 15 -2.50 -21.20 -16.69
C TRP A 15 -1.14 -21.38 -15.99
N LYS A 16 -1.09 -22.05 -14.83
CA LYS A 16 0.17 -22.31 -14.12
C LYS A 16 1.10 -23.23 -14.91
N SER A 17 0.59 -23.98 -15.90
CA SER A 17 1.43 -24.82 -16.78
C SER A 17 2.41 -24.03 -17.64
N VAL A 18 2.18 -22.72 -17.83
CA VAL A 18 3.05 -21.84 -18.62
C VAL A 18 4.30 -21.44 -17.83
N TYR A 19 4.22 -21.46 -16.50
CA TYR A 19 5.38 -21.26 -15.64
C TYR A 19 6.06 -22.63 -15.49
N GLN A 20 7.25 -22.80 -16.08
CA GLN A 20 8.08 -23.97 -15.84
C GLN A 20 8.35 -24.02 -14.33
N THR A 21 7.81 -25.01 -13.66
CA THR A 21 7.98 -25.25 -12.22
C THR A 21 9.41 -25.70 -11.98
N ASP A 22 10.35 -24.76 -11.95
CA ASP A 22 11.47 -24.87 -11.03
C ASP A 22 10.91 -24.41 -9.69
N ASP A 23 10.30 -25.35 -8.96
CA ASP A 23 9.93 -25.20 -7.55
C ASP A 23 11.21 -25.08 -6.72
N GLU A 24 11.99 -24.02 -6.92
CA GLU A 24 12.93 -23.53 -5.92
C GLU A 24 12.17 -22.61 -4.97
N ASP A 25 11.63 -23.22 -3.91
CA ASP A 25 11.58 -22.68 -2.56
C ASP A 25 11.18 -21.20 -2.46
N ASP A 26 9.95 -20.88 -2.88
CA ASP A 26 9.31 -19.64 -2.45
C ASP A 26 8.89 -19.86 -0.98
N GLY A 27 9.72 -19.38 -0.05
CA GLY A 27 9.73 -19.67 1.40
C GLY A 27 8.49 -19.27 2.22
N ASN A 28 7.30 -19.43 1.66
CA ASN A 28 6.07 -19.67 2.41
C ASN A 28 5.95 -21.17 2.69
N GLU A 29 5.57 -21.50 3.92
CA GLU A 29 5.23 -22.86 4.37
C GLU A 29 4.64 -23.67 3.22
N THR A 30 5.37 -24.69 2.76
CA THR A 30 4.92 -25.68 1.76
C THR A 30 3.42 -25.87 1.89
N GLU A 31 2.63 -25.55 0.84
CA GLU A 31 1.19 -25.80 0.84
C GLU A 31 1.01 -27.31 1.09
N SER A 32 0.85 -27.69 2.36
CA SER A 32 0.91 -29.08 2.76
C SER A 32 -0.35 -29.73 2.23
N THR A 33 -0.19 -30.66 1.28
CA THR A 33 -1.28 -31.54 0.90
C THR A 33 -1.70 -32.31 2.14
N LEU A 34 -2.96 -32.15 2.53
CA LEU A 34 -3.50 -32.89 3.65
C LEU A 34 -3.93 -34.29 3.18
N PRO A 35 -3.78 -35.31 4.04
CA PRO A 35 -4.33 -36.62 3.74
C PRO A 35 -5.87 -36.53 3.63
N PRO A 36 -6.50 -37.37 2.79
CA PRO A 36 -7.95 -37.47 2.78
C PRO A 36 -8.45 -37.96 4.14
N LEU A 37 -9.38 -37.24 4.74
CA LEU A 37 -10.02 -37.55 6.03
C LEU A 37 -11.54 -37.39 5.91
N SER A 38 -12.28 -38.22 6.62
CA SER A 38 -13.74 -38.21 6.70
C SER A 38 -14.23 -37.80 8.09
N SER A 39 -15.47 -37.34 8.16
CA SER A 39 -16.09 -37.00 9.46
C SER A 39 -16.22 -38.27 10.32
N GLY A 40 -15.67 -38.21 11.54
CA GLY A 40 -15.67 -39.33 12.48
C GLY A 40 -14.37 -40.14 12.50
N ASP A 41 -13.41 -39.83 11.63
CA ASP A 41 -12.10 -40.49 11.66
C ASP A 41 -11.38 -40.21 13.00
N VAL A 42 -10.90 -41.28 13.62
CA VAL A 42 -10.11 -41.20 14.86
C VAL A 42 -8.66 -40.91 14.50
N VAL A 43 -8.15 -39.78 14.98
CA VAL A 43 -6.76 -39.35 14.76
C VAL A 43 -5.99 -39.30 16.07
N ASN A 44 -4.71 -39.64 16.02
CA ASN A 44 -3.82 -39.60 17.17
C ASN A 44 -2.96 -38.34 17.13
N CYS A 45 -3.05 -37.51 18.17
CA CYS A 45 -2.12 -36.40 18.38
C CYS A 45 -0.80 -36.96 18.91
N ARG A 46 0.28 -36.83 18.12
CA ARG A 46 1.62 -37.31 18.51
C ARG A 46 2.32 -36.35 19.48
N GLU A 47 2.17 -35.05 19.25
CA GLU A 47 2.89 -34.01 19.99
C GLU A 47 2.09 -32.71 20.00
N GLY A 48 2.19 -31.95 21.11
CA GLY A 48 1.70 -30.58 21.22
C GLY A 48 2.84 -29.64 21.57
N LEU A 49 3.08 -28.64 20.71
CA LEU A 49 4.16 -27.66 20.89
C LEU A 49 3.60 -26.26 21.17
N VAL A 50 4.11 -25.61 22.21
CA VAL A 50 3.83 -24.19 22.48
C VAL A 50 4.81 -23.32 21.68
N LYS A 51 4.35 -22.75 20.58
CA LYS A 51 5.15 -21.82 19.77
C LYS A 51 4.98 -20.40 20.29
N ALA A 52 5.94 -19.92 21.07
CA ALA A 52 6.02 -18.51 21.44
C ALA A 52 6.36 -17.66 20.21
N LYS A 53 5.43 -16.81 19.77
CA LYS A 53 5.63 -15.86 18.67
C LYS A 53 5.79 -14.45 19.21
N LYS A 54 6.63 -13.64 18.56
CA LYS A 54 6.78 -12.22 18.84
C LYS A 54 6.43 -11.42 17.59
N ASN A 55 5.80 -10.27 17.79
CA ASN A 55 5.52 -9.34 16.70
C ASN A 55 6.84 -8.69 16.26
N ALA A 56 7.06 -8.65 14.95
CA ALA A 56 8.16 -7.89 14.37
C ALA A 56 7.65 -6.51 13.95
N PRO A 57 8.48 -5.46 14.00
CA PRO A 57 8.13 -4.17 13.41
C PRO A 57 7.89 -4.31 11.90
N PRO A 58 7.10 -3.42 11.29
CA PRO A 58 6.91 -3.40 9.84
C PRO A 58 8.25 -3.32 9.11
N LYS A 59 8.37 -4.10 8.03
CA LYS A 59 9.56 -4.03 7.18
C LYS A 59 9.60 -2.66 6.46
N PRO A 60 10.79 -2.05 6.30
CA PRO A 60 10.93 -0.88 5.45
C PRO A 60 10.47 -1.16 4.01
N TYR A 61 10.06 -0.11 3.31
CA TYR A 61 9.68 -0.24 1.91
C TYR A 61 10.89 -0.57 1.02
N THR A 62 10.69 -1.39 0.00
CA THR A 62 11.48 -1.47 -1.23
C THR A 62 10.82 -0.64 -2.34
N ASP A 63 11.48 -0.41 -3.47
CA ASP A 63 10.88 0.28 -4.63
C ASP A 63 9.51 -0.33 -5.01
N GLY A 64 9.44 -1.67 -5.15
CA GLY A 64 8.20 -2.37 -5.51
C GLY A 64 7.11 -2.27 -4.45
N THR A 65 7.46 -2.40 -3.16
CA THR A 65 6.45 -2.28 -2.09
C THR A 65 5.97 -0.85 -1.89
N LEU A 66 6.81 0.16 -2.19
CA LEU A 66 6.41 1.57 -2.15
C LEU A 66 5.47 1.89 -3.31
N ILE A 67 5.75 1.42 -4.52
CA ILE A 67 4.85 1.53 -5.67
C ILE A 67 3.49 0.88 -5.35
N ALA A 68 3.52 -0.33 -4.79
CA ALA A 68 2.30 -1.01 -4.36
C ALA A 68 1.55 -0.22 -3.27
N ALA A 69 2.26 0.40 -2.33
CA ALA A 69 1.67 1.26 -1.30
C ALA A 69 1.05 2.53 -1.90
N MET A 70 1.71 3.19 -2.86
CA MET A 70 1.17 4.36 -3.56
C MET A 70 -0.14 4.02 -4.30
N LYS A 71 -0.19 2.89 -5.00
CA LYS A 71 -1.40 2.38 -5.65
C LYS A 71 -2.53 2.08 -4.66
N ASN A 72 -2.19 1.53 -3.50
CA ASN A 72 -3.17 1.10 -2.48
C ASN A 72 -3.36 2.11 -1.34
N VAL A 73 -2.92 3.37 -1.52
CA VAL A 73 -2.87 4.32 -0.41
C VAL A 73 -4.24 4.58 0.20
N GLY A 74 -5.34 4.43 -0.55
CA GLY A 74 -6.69 4.60 -0.03
C GLY A 74 -7.01 3.67 1.14
N LYS A 75 -6.30 2.53 1.28
CA LYS A 75 -6.46 1.61 2.43
C LYS A 75 -6.02 2.22 3.76
N THR A 76 -5.20 3.27 3.75
CA THR A 76 -4.74 3.96 4.96
C THR A 76 -5.70 5.05 5.42
N LEU A 77 -6.66 5.46 4.57
CA LEU A 77 -7.65 6.47 4.89
C LEU A 77 -8.79 5.91 5.72
N SER A 78 -9.30 6.74 6.62
CA SER A 78 -10.44 6.41 7.50
C SER A 78 -11.78 6.76 6.85
N ASP A 79 -11.83 7.83 6.05
CA ASP A 79 -13.06 8.23 5.36
C ASP A 79 -13.39 7.24 4.22
N PRO A 80 -14.59 6.61 4.23
CA PRO A 80 -14.96 5.65 3.20
C PRO A 80 -15.14 6.25 1.80
N GLY A 81 -15.45 7.54 1.70
CA GLY A 81 -15.57 8.26 0.44
C GLY A 81 -14.21 8.48 -0.22
N GLU A 82 -13.29 9.09 0.52
CA GLU A 82 -11.91 9.35 0.07
C GLU A 82 -11.16 8.06 -0.27
N LYS A 83 -11.33 7.02 0.57
CA LYS A 83 -10.77 5.70 0.32
C LYS A 83 -11.23 5.12 -1.01
N ARG A 84 -12.53 5.24 -1.32
CA ARG A 84 -13.10 4.71 -2.56
C ARG A 84 -12.53 5.43 -3.77
N ILE A 85 -12.51 6.76 -3.74
CA ILE A 85 -11.97 7.59 -4.82
C ILE A 85 -10.54 7.15 -5.13
N LEU A 86 -9.66 7.08 -4.13
CA LEU A 86 -8.27 6.68 -4.37
C LEU A 86 -8.12 5.23 -4.82
N LEU A 87 -9.05 4.32 -4.51
CA LEU A 87 -8.99 2.96 -5.04
C LEU A 87 -9.48 2.88 -6.50
N GLU A 88 -10.40 3.75 -6.89
CA GLU A 88 -10.94 3.85 -8.26
C GLU A 88 -10.00 4.63 -9.19
N THR A 89 -9.25 5.61 -8.67
CA THR A 89 -8.32 6.47 -9.44
C THR A 89 -6.87 5.98 -9.43
N ASP A 90 -6.65 4.69 -9.16
CA ASP A 90 -5.31 4.06 -9.10
C ASP A 90 -4.36 4.70 -8.05
N GLY A 91 -4.89 5.23 -6.96
CA GLY A 91 -4.12 5.69 -5.79
C GLY A 91 -3.38 7.01 -6.03
N LEU A 92 -2.15 7.09 -5.50
CA LEU A 92 -1.28 8.25 -5.72
C LEU A 92 -0.44 8.08 -6.99
N GLY A 93 -0.71 8.97 -7.95
CA GLY A 93 -0.06 8.97 -9.25
C GLY A 93 -0.44 7.75 -10.09
N THR A 94 -0.27 7.89 -11.40
CA THR A 94 -0.51 6.79 -12.34
C THR A 94 0.71 5.87 -12.43
N GLU A 95 0.53 4.64 -12.91
CA GLU A 95 1.61 3.68 -13.15
C GLU A 95 2.84 4.28 -13.84
N ALA A 96 2.61 5.13 -14.85
CA ALA A 96 3.67 5.79 -15.62
C ALA A 96 4.51 6.81 -14.82
N THR A 97 4.01 7.31 -13.69
CA THR A 97 4.65 8.44 -12.96
C THR A 97 5.30 8.03 -11.65
N ARG A 98 4.91 6.90 -11.04
CA ARG A 98 5.39 6.52 -9.69
C ARG A 98 6.90 6.34 -9.60
N ALA A 99 7.49 5.69 -10.61
CA ALA A 99 8.94 5.47 -10.64
C ALA A 99 9.70 6.81 -10.64
N ALA A 100 9.29 7.75 -11.51
CA ALA A 100 9.90 9.08 -11.60
C ALA A 100 9.74 9.89 -10.31
N VAL A 101 8.61 9.77 -9.59
CA VAL A 101 8.43 10.41 -8.29
C VAL A 101 9.43 9.87 -7.27
N ILE A 102 9.61 8.55 -7.18
CA ILE A 102 10.56 7.92 -6.26
C ILE A 102 12.00 8.34 -6.58
N GLU A 103 12.37 8.36 -7.87
CA GLU A 103 13.66 8.86 -8.33
C GLU A 103 13.87 10.33 -7.94
N GLY A 104 12.84 11.17 -8.07
CA GLY A 104 12.87 12.56 -7.64
C GLY A 104 13.11 12.72 -6.14
N LEU A 105 12.53 11.85 -5.30
CA LEU A 105 12.74 11.85 -3.85
C LEU A 105 14.17 11.45 -3.47
N LEU A 106 14.74 10.46 -4.18
CA LEU A 106 16.13 10.03 -4.04
C LEU A 106 17.08 11.16 -4.45
N PHE A 107 16.86 11.76 -5.63
CA PHE A 107 17.69 12.84 -6.16
C PHE A 107 17.72 14.06 -5.22
N ARG A 108 16.58 14.41 -4.60
CA ARG A 108 16.49 15.51 -3.63
C ARG A 108 17.06 15.17 -2.25
N GLY A 109 17.41 13.90 -2.02
CA GLY A 109 17.95 13.40 -0.74
C GLY A 109 16.93 13.33 0.39
N TYR A 110 15.64 13.14 0.08
CA TYR A 110 14.59 12.94 1.10
C TYR A 110 14.47 11.49 1.55
N ILE A 111 14.83 10.57 0.66
CA ILE A 111 14.95 9.15 0.94
C ILE A 111 16.30 8.66 0.42
N GLU A 112 16.76 7.54 0.94
CA GLU A 112 18.01 6.89 0.53
C GLU A 112 17.82 5.38 0.38
N LYS A 113 18.65 4.77 -0.48
CA LYS A 113 18.69 3.32 -0.65
C LYS A 113 19.66 2.70 0.36
N ASN A 114 19.14 1.81 1.21
CA ASN A 114 19.94 0.90 2.01
C ASN A 114 19.72 -0.52 1.48
N LYS A 115 20.69 -1.02 0.69
CA LYS A 115 20.57 -2.27 -0.07
C LYS A 115 19.31 -2.26 -0.96
N LYS A 116 18.33 -3.12 -0.66
CA LYS A 116 17.05 -3.24 -1.37
C LYS A 116 15.93 -2.40 -0.75
N THR A 117 16.20 -1.70 0.35
CA THR A 117 15.20 -0.94 1.11
C THR A 117 15.40 0.56 0.96
N LEU A 118 14.30 1.30 1.11
CA LEU A 118 14.19 2.75 1.09
C LEU A 118 13.98 3.24 2.52
N LEU A 119 14.83 4.16 2.96
CA LEU A 119 14.75 4.80 4.27
C LEU A 119 14.58 6.30 4.11
N SER A 120 13.84 6.93 5.03
CA SER A 120 13.74 8.39 5.07
C SER A 120 15.03 8.97 5.66
N THR A 121 15.55 10.03 5.06
CA THR A 121 16.70 10.75 5.60
C THR A 121 16.25 11.73 6.69
N PRO A 122 17.16 12.24 7.55
CA PRO A 122 16.83 13.31 8.49
C PRO A 122 16.22 14.54 7.78
N LYS A 123 16.69 14.86 6.57
CA LYS A 123 16.14 15.93 5.73
C LYS A 123 14.69 15.65 5.31
N GLY A 124 14.38 14.43 4.88
CA GLY A 124 13.02 14.03 4.53
C GLY A 124 12.08 14.06 5.73
N GLN A 125 12.54 13.59 6.89
CA GLN A 125 11.77 13.62 8.14
C GLN A 125 11.48 15.05 8.59
N ALA A 126 12.49 15.95 8.53
CA ALA A 126 12.32 17.35 8.85
C ALA A 126 11.29 18.04 7.92
N LEU A 127 11.32 17.74 6.62
CA LEU A 127 10.32 18.25 5.67
C LEU A 127 8.90 17.81 6.04
N ILE A 128 8.70 16.51 6.29
CA ILE A 128 7.39 15.97 6.68
C ILE A 128 6.91 16.53 8.02
N ALA A 129 7.83 16.82 8.95
CA ALA A 129 7.51 17.47 10.21
C ALA A 129 7.07 18.93 10.04
N ALA A 130 7.73 19.67 9.14
CA ALA A 130 7.46 21.09 8.90
C ALA A 130 6.18 21.35 8.08
N VAL A 131 5.86 20.46 7.13
CA VAL A 131 4.72 20.68 6.22
C VAL A 131 3.37 20.47 6.92
N ASP A 132 2.36 21.24 6.49
CA ASP A 132 0.99 21.12 6.99
C ASP A 132 0.45 19.68 6.83
N SER A 133 -0.36 19.23 7.81
CA SER A 133 -1.00 17.92 7.80
C SER A 133 -1.80 17.65 6.53
N GLU A 134 -2.44 18.68 5.96
CA GLU A 134 -3.22 18.58 4.75
C GLU A 134 -2.34 18.21 3.54
N VAL A 135 -1.15 18.81 3.42
CA VAL A 135 -0.23 18.60 2.29
C VAL A 135 0.38 17.20 2.29
N LYS A 136 0.67 16.64 3.47
CA LYS A 136 1.24 15.28 3.60
C LYS A 136 0.19 14.18 3.65
N SER A 137 -1.10 14.53 3.64
CA SER A 137 -2.19 13.56 3.67
C SER A 137 -2.62 13.16 2.26
N PRO A 138 -2.76 11.85 1.96
CA PRO A 138 -3.29 11.39 0.67
C PRO A 138 -4.78 11.77 0.47
N ALA A 139 -5.49 12.11 1.55
CA ALA A 139 -6.88 12.57 1.47
C ALA A 139 -7.05 13.80 0.55
N THR A 140 -6.06 14.70 0.55
CA THR A 140 -6.07 15.90 -0.29
C THR A 140 -6.12 15.53 -1.77
N THR A 141 -5.36 14.51 -2.20
CA THR A 141 -5.46 13.99 -3.57
C THR A 141 -6.86 13.42 -3.85
N ALA A 142 -7.46 12.68 -2.91
CA ALA A 142 -8.83 12.15 -3.10
C ALA A 142 -9.86 13.28 -3.32
N ILE A 143 -9.75 14.36 -2.55
CA ILE A 143 -10.63 15.53 -2.68
C ILE A 143 -10.47 16.18 -4.04
N TRP A 144 -9.23 16.32 -4.52
CA TRP A 144 -8.92 16.93 -5.81
C TRP A 144 -9.39 16.05 -6.97
N GLU A 145 -9.14 14.74 -6.93
CA GLU A 145 -9.60 13.80 -7.96
C GLU A 145 -11.13 13.82 -8.09
N ARG A 146 -11.86 13.81 -6.98
CA ARG A 146 -13.33 13.97 -7.00
C ARG A 146 -13.77 15.27 -7.68
N ARG A 147 -13.09 16.37 -7.37
CA ARG A 147 -13.41 17.69 -7.94
C ARG A 147 -13.14 17.71 -9.44
N LEU A 148 -12.00 17.16 -9.87
CA LEU A 148 -11.62 17.06 -11.28
C LEU A 148 -12.55 16.13 -12.06
N GLU A 149 -13.04 15.05 -11.43
CA GLU A 149 -14.03 14.17 -12.03
C GLU A 149 -15.39 14.87 -12.24
N ALA A 150 -15.86 15.66 -11.26
CA ALA A 150 -17.09 16.46 -11.43
C ALA A 150 -16.95 17.49 -12.57
N ILE A 151 -15.77 18.10 -12.71
CA ILE A 151 -15.45 19.01 -13.83
C ILE A 151 -15.48 18.27 -15.16
N SER A 152 -14.89 17.07 -15.25
CA SER A 152 -14.86 16.30 -16.49
C SER A 152 -16.26 15.84 -16.95
N LYS A 153 -17.18 15.62 -15.99
CA LYS A 153 -18.60 15.34 -16.24
C LYS A 153 -19.43 16.60 -16.54
N GLY A 154 -18.87 17.80 -16.38
CA GLY A 154 -19.55 19.07 -16.59
C GLY A 154 -20.52 19.48 -15.46
N GLU A 155 -20.46 18.82 -14.31
CA GLU A 155 -21.38 19.04 -13.17
C GLU A 155 -21.02 20.29 -12.38
N ASP A 156 -19.72 20.58 -12.24
CA ASP A 156 -19.22 21.74 -11.50
C ASP A 156 -17.94 22.30 -12.15
N PRO A 157 -18.03 22.88 -13.36
CA PRO A 157 -16.85 23.28 -14.16
C PRO A 157 -16.21 24.61 -13.71
N ALA A 158 -16.87 25.38 -12.85
CA ALA A 158 -16.42 26.72 -12.47
C ALA A 158 -15.63 26.71 -11.15
N GLY A 159 -14.74 27.68 -10.98
CA GLY A 159 -14.19 28.00 -9.64
C GLY A 159 -12.97 27.19 -9.19
N TRP A 160 -12.67 26.04 -9.81
CA TRP A 160 -11.52 25.19 -9.41
C TRP A 160 -10.19 25.94 -9.25
N ASN A 161 -9.82 26.76 -10.24
CA ASN A 161 -8.57 27.52 -10.18
C ASN A 161 -8.55 28.50 -9.00
N LYS A 162 -9.69 29.14 -8.67
CA LYS A 162 -9.81 30.06 -7.54
C LYS A 162 -9.75 29.31 -6.21
N GLU A 163 -10.37 28.13 -6.14
CA GLU A 163 -10.31 27.24 -4.96
C GLU A 163 -8.85 26.83 -4.66
N ILE A 164 -8.11 26.37 -5.67
CA ILE A 164 -6.70 26.01 -5.55
C ILE A 164 -5.85 27.23 -5.16
N GLU A 165 -6.07 28.38 -5.80
CA GLU A 165 -5.33 29.60 -5.45
C GLU A 165 -5.56 29.99 -3.98
N SER A 166 -6.81 29.98 -3.52
CA SER A 166 -7.16 30.28 -2.14
C SER A 166 -6.54 29.28 -1.16
N HIS A 167 -6.56 27.99 -1.52
CA HIS A 167 -5.95 26.92 -0.72
C HIS A 167 -4.43 27.10 -0.59
N VAL A 168 -3.73 27.37 -1.69
CA VAL A 168 -2.28 27.63 -1.69
C VAL A 168 -1.94 28.88 -0.89
N ARG A 169 -2.70 29.97 -1.05
CA ARG A 169 -2.51 31.21 -0.26
C ARG A 169 -2.67 30.94 1.24
N ARG A 170 -3.68 30.16 1.64
CA ARG A 170 -3.87 29.75 3.04
C ARG A 170 -2.69 28.97 3.57
N LEU A 171 -2.18 28.00 2.81
CA LEU A 171 -1.02 27.19 3.22
C LEU A 171 0.24 28.05 3.37
N ILE A 172 0.49 28.99 2.46
CA ILE A 172 1.64 29.91 2.54
C ILE A 172 1.53 30.78 3.78
N ASN A 173 0.37 31.40 4.04
CA ASN A 173 0.19 32.24 5.22
C ASN A 173 0.38 31.45 6.52
N SER A 174 -0.19 30.25 6.61
CA SER A 174 0.00 29.34 7.75
C SER A 174 1.47 28.97 7.97
N ALA A 175 2.25 28.84 6.89
CA ALA A 175 3.68 28.55 6.97
C ALA A 175 4.52 29.77 7.38
N LEU A 176 4.08 30.99 7.06
CA LEU A 176 4.77 32.24 7.43
C LEU A 176 4.48 32.67 8.87
N GLU A 177 3.36 32.24 9.44
CA GLU A 177 2.96 32.53 10.83
C GLU A 177 3.59 31.57 11.86
N LYS A 178 4.25 30.50 11.41
CA LYS A 178 4.99 29.52 12.24
C LYS A 178 6.47 29.85 12.32
#